data_AF-A0A524C3C6-F1
#
_entry.id   AF-A0A524C3C6-F1
#
_cell.length_a   1.000
_cell.length_b   1.000
_cell.length_c   1.000
_cell.angle_alpha   90.00
_cell.angle_beta   90.00
_cell.angle_gamma   90.00
#
_symmetry.space_group_name_H-M   'P 1'
#
loop_
_entity.id
_entity.type
_entity.pdbx_description
1 polymer ?
#
loop_
_entity_poly.entity_id
_entity_poly.type
_entity_poly.pdbx_seq_one_letter_code
_entity_poly.pdbx_strand_id
1 'polypeptide(L)'
;MKWYETGLGKAAVASVVIAVIAISGFLALSIFLPGDETGPPTGPQTGFGARAADYLNSRRDDVVFYWMCNSSFVNNRLTQYYQQTEPDAYVDGVRMSKYAESGTIEVLFAPYSANITGHGEVSLDDWGTLSGSLVDDAIALMPDAADHPDDFPGTWPIDFYVSIFFDDNTFFYIGYTQSDQMVFLQNGTWTGELTEYGHPEITGRAETGYWLDANGLMTDPMDDFYNVITENVAYPA
;
A
#
# COMPACT_ATOMS: atom_id res chain seq x y z
N MET A 1 -15.81 -51.59 2.02
CA MET A 1 -15.90 -50.19 1.54
C MET A 1 -16.16 -49.32 2.75
N LYS A 2 -15.19 -48.49 3.14
CA LYS A 2 -15.28 -47.60 4.31
C LYS A 2 -15.85 -46.26 3.86
N TRP A 3 -16.82 -45.78 4.62
CA TRP A 3 -17.44 -44.47 4.48
C TRP A 3 -16.46 -43.40 4.97
N TYR A 4 -16.28 -42.33 4.18
CA TYR A 4 -15.65 -41.09 4.62
C TYR A 4 -16.74 -40.15 5.10
N GLU A 5 -16.78 -39.90 6.41
CA GLU A 5 -17.53 -38.79 6.98
C GLU A 5 -16.76 -37.50 6.71
N THR A 6 -17.39 -36.58 5.97
CA THR A 6 -16.90 -35.23 5.74
C THR A 6 -17.09 -34.38 6.99
N GLY A 7 -16.00 -34.17 7.73
CA GLY A 7 -15.91 -33.15 8.77
C GLY A 7 -15.81 -31.74 8.18
N LEU A 8 -16.84 -31.28 7.45
CA LEU A 8 -17.06 -29.86 7.17
C LEU A 8 -17.74 -29.24 8.40
N GLY A 9 -16.96 -29.12 9.47
CA GLY A 9 -17.40 -28.58 10.75
C GLY A 9 -17.14 -27.08 10.83
N LYS A 10 -18.18 -26.28 10.58
CA LYS A 10 -18.47 -24.98 11.22
C LYS A 10 -17.44 -23.81 11.14
N ALA A 11 -16.24 -23.99 10.60
CA ALA A 11 -15.24 -22.92 10.51
C ALA A 11 -15.48 -21.96 9.33
N ALA A 12 -15.97 -22.46 8.19
CA ALA A 12 -16.15 -21.65 6.98
C ALA A 12 -17.40 -20.73 6.99
N VAL A 13 -18.30 -20.91 7.96
CA VAL A 13 -19.55 -20.13 8.02
C VAL A 13 -19.40 -18.89 8.92
N ALA A 14 -18.43 -18.87 9.84
CA ALA A 14 -18.20 -17.72 10.72
C ALA A 14 -17.52 -16.54 9.99
N SER A 15 -16.58 -16.82 9.08
CA SER A 15 -15.83 -15.81 8.34
C SER A 15 -16.66 -15.09 7.26
N VAL A 16 -17.64 -15.77 6.66
CA VAL A 16 -18.54 -15.15 5.67
C VAL A 16 -19.61 -14.26 6.35
N VAL A 17 -20.01 -14.56 7.59
CA VAL A 17 -21.01 -13.75 8.30
C VAL A 17 -20.43 -12.44 8.84
N ILE A 18 -19.14 -12.40 9.20
CA ILE A 18 -18.48 -11.15 9.64
C ILE A 18 -18.27 -10.20 8.46
N ALA A 19 -17.93 -10.72 7.27
CA ALA A 19 -17.80 -9.90 6.06
C ALA A 19 -19.12 -9.25 5.61
N VAL A 20 -20.27 -9.91 5.84
CA VAL A 20 -21.59 -9.36 5.47
C VAL A 20 -22.09 -8.31 6.48
N ILE A 21 -21.69 -8.41 7.76
CA ILE A 21 -22.04 -7.39 8.77
C ILE A 21 -21.22 -6.10 8.54
N ALA A 22 -19.98 -6.20 8.08
CA ALA A 22 -19.17 -5.02 7.71
C ALA A 22 -19.75 -4.23 6.53
N ILE A 23 -20.33 -4.92 5.53
CA ILE A 23 -20.98 -4.26 4.38
C ILE A 23 -22.33 -3.62 4.77
N SER A 24 -23.02 -4.15 5.77
CA SER A 24 -24.31 -3.62 6.24
C SER A 24 -24.17 -2.45 7.21
N GLY A 25 -23.05 -2.37 7.96
CA GLY A 25 -22.73 -1.25 8.85
C GLY A 25 -22.31 0.03 8.13
N PHE A 26 -21.91 -0.09 6.85
CA PHE A 26 -21.43 1.03 6.03
C PHE A 26 -22.53 2.00 5.59
N LEU A 27 -23.81 1.63 5.69
CA LEU A 27 -24.92 2.50 5.28
C LEU A 27 -25.47 3.39 6.41
N ALA A 28 -24.97 3.27 7.65
CA ALA A 28 -25.55 3.94 8.82
C ALA A 28 -24.67 5.02 9.47
N LEU A 29 -23.39 5.16 9.09
CA LEU A 29 -22.46 6.13 9.72
C LEU A 29 -22.17 7.38 8.89
N SER A 30 -22.70 7.51 7.67
CA SER A 30 -22.56 8.73 6.87
C SER A 30 -23.46 9.90 7.30
N ILE A 31 -24.15 9.81 8.44
CA ILE A 31 -25.13 10.83 8.88
C ILE A 31 -24.74 11.54 10.19
N PHE A 32 -23.79 11.05 10.98
CA PHE A 32 -23.39 11.74 12.21
C PHE A 32 -21.97 11.40 12.62
N LEU A 33 -21.02 12.33 12.43
CA LEU A 33 -19.90 12.58 13.35
C LEU A 33 -19.31 13.99 13.07
N PRO A 34 -19.13 14.85 14.09
CA PRO A 34 -18.58 16.21 13.96
C PRO A 34 -17.08 16.33 14.37
N GLY A 35 -16.35 17.24 13.70
CA GLY A 35 -15.02 17.81 14.07
C GLY A 35 -13.82 16.90 13.74
N ASP A 36 -12.68 17.34 13.19
CA ASP A 36 -12.03 18.66 13.05
C ASP A 36 -11.24 18.73 11.72
N GLU A 37 -10.93 19.94 11.27
CA GLU A 37 -10.51 20.35 9.93
C GLU A 37 -9.28 19.63 9.31
N THR A 38 -9.53 18.77 8.32
CA THR A 38 -8.85 18.84 7.01
C THR A 38 -9.95 19.04 5.97
N GLY A 39 -9.86 20.11 5.18
CA GLY A 39 -10.92 20.46 4.23
C GLY A 39 -11.22 19.30 3.26
N PRO A 40 -12.47 19.13 2.82
CA PRO A 40 -12.79 18.10 1.83
C PRO A 40 -11.97 18.32 0.55
N PRO A 41 -11.53 17.24 -0.14
CA PRO A 41 -10.78 17.36 -1.38
C PRO A 41 -11.56 18.20 -2.39
N THR A 42 -10.85 19.08 -3.12
CA THR A 42 -11.47 20.02 -4.06
C THR A 42 -11.87 19.39 -5.41
N GLY A 43 -11.93 18.05 -5.50
CA GLY A 43 -12.56 17.22 -6.56
C GLY A 43 -12.00 15.78 -6.58
N PRO A 44 -12.51 14.85 -7.43
CA PRO A 44 -13.90 14.53 -7.67
C PRO A 44 -14.52 13.83 -6.45
N GLN A 45 -15.74 14.25 -6.08
CA GLN A 45 -16.49 13.68 -4.93
C GLN A 45 -17.17 12.33 -5.25
N THR A 46 -16.81 11.70 -6.37
CA THR A 46 -17.42 10.47 -6.91
C THR A 46 -16.40 9.71 -7.76
N GLY A 47 -16.38 8.37 -7.66
CA GLY A 47 -15.48 7.51 -8.44
C GLY A 47 -14.81 6.46 -7.56
N PHE A 48 -14.00 5.60 -8.15
CA PHE A 48 -13.18 4.61 -7.45
C PHE A 48 -12.04 5.27 -6.66
N GLY A 49 -11.43 6.35 -7.17
CA GLY A 49 -10.38 7.10 -6.48
C GLY A 49 -10.85 7.69 -5.15
N ALA A 50 -11.92 8.48 -5.19
CA ALA A 50 -12.55 9.04 -3.99
C ALA A 50 -12.98 7.95 -2.97
N ARG A 51 -13.57 6.84 -3.44
CA ARG A 51 -13.96 5.73 -2.56
C ARG A 51 -12.77 5.01 -1.93
N ALA A 52 -11.68 4.88 -2.67
CA ALA A 52 -10.44 4.32 -2.16
C ALA A 52 -9.86 5.22 -1.08
N ALA A 53 -9.81 6.54 -1.31
CA ALA A 53 -9.35 7.50 -0.32
C ALA A 53 -10.23 7.49 0.94
N ASP A 54 -11.55 7.48 0.80
CA ASP A 54 -12.48 7.36 1.93
C ASP A 54 -12.21 6.09 2.76
N TYR A 55 -12.01 4.96 2.09
CA TYR A 55 -11.68 3.69 2.75
C TYR A 55 -10.34 3.78 3.49
N LEU A 56 -9.28 4.23 2.82
CA LEU A 56 -7.94 4.34 3.40
C LEU A 56 -7.92 5.29 4.60
N ASN A 57 -8.62 6.43 4.51
CA ASN A 57 -8.74 7.38 5.62
C ASN A 57 -9.52 6.82 6.80
N SER A 58 -10.60 6.07 6.56
CA SER A 58 -11.38 5.42 7.62
C SER A 58 -10.59 4.34 8.38
N ARG A 59 -9.49 3.87 7.79
CA ARG A 59 -8.68 2.73 8.24
C ARG A 59 -7.26 3.13 8.59
N ARG A 60 -6.96 4.43 8.59
CA ARG A 60 -5.59 4.96 8.77
C ARG A 60 -4.94 4.53 10.10
N ASP A 61 -5.77 4.30 11.12
CA ASP A 61 -5.33 3.91 12.46
C ASP A 61 -5.14 2.38 12.58
N ASP A 62 -5.71 1.61 11.64
CA ASP A 62 -5.55 0.16 11.53
C ASP A 62 -4.31 -0.22 10.70
N VAL A 63 -3.62 0.75 10.08
CA VAL A 63 -2.46 0.49 9.23
C VAL A 63 -1.27 0.03 10.07
N VAL A 64 -0.76 -1.16 9.75
CA VAL A 64 0.43 -1.74 10.38
C VAL A 64 1.70 -1.23 9.68
N PHE A 65 1.75 -1.35 8.35
CA PHE A 65 2.87 -0.87 7.55
C PHE A 65 2.52 -0.71 6.07
N TYR A 66 3.37 0.06 5.39
CA TYR A 66 3.43 0.23 3.95
C TYR A 66 4.61 -0.60 3.43
N TRP A 67 4.45 -1.25 2.28
CA TRP A 67 5.47 -2.08 1.66
C TRP A 67 5.64 -1.74 0.18
N MET A 68 6.88 -1.52 -0.22
CA MET A 68 7.29 -1.24 -1.61
C MET A 68 8.40 -2.22 -1.99
N CYS A 69 8.28 -2.93 -3.10
CA CYS A 69 9.42 -3.65 -3.70
C CYS A 69 9.30 -3.67 -5.23
N ASN A 70 10.06 -4.50 -5.94
CA ASN A 70 9.91 -4.87 -7.36
C ASN A 70 9.31 -3.79 -8.30
N SER A 71 9.89 -2.59 -8.30
CA SER A 71 9.45 -1.43 -9.08
C SER A 71 10.62 -0.53 -9.46
N SER A 72 10.46 0.29 -10.51
CA SER A 72 11.49 1.27 -10.93
C SER A 72 11.90 2.19 -9.77
N PHE A 73 10.95 2.62 -8.95
CA PHE A 73 11.19 3.41 -7.74
C PHE A 73 12.20 2.74 -6.80
N VAL A 74 11.95 1.47 -6.44
CA VAL A 74 12.80 0.75 -5.47
C VAL A 74 14.10 0.26 -6.12
N ASN A 75 14.00 -0.53 -7.19
CA ASN A 75 15.15 -1.25 -7.74
C ASN A 75 16.04 -0.39 -8.63
N ASN A 76 15.59 0.80 -9.03
CA ASN A 76 16.39 1.73 -9.81
C ASN A 76 16.66 3.03 -9.05
N ARG A 77 15.65 3.85 -8.75
CA ARG A 77 15.87 5.19 -8.14
C ARG A 77 16.56 5.10 -6.77
N LEU A 78 16.02 4.32 -5.84
CA LEU A 78 16.64 4.18 -4.51
C LEU A 78 17.99 3.47 -4.59
N THR A 79 18.11 2.44 -5.43
CA THR A 79 19.39 1.74 -5.66
C THR A 79 20.48 2.69 -6.14
N GLN A 80 20.18 3.55 -7.13
CA GLN A 80 21.14 4.56 -7.62
C GLN A 80 21.56 5.56 -6.53
N TYR A 81 20.66 5.92 -5.61
CA TYR A 81 21.01 6.78 -4.48
C TYR A 81 22.06 6.12 -3.58
N TYR A 82 21.80 4.91 -3.10
CA TYR A 82 22.72 4.21 -2.18
C TYR A 82 24.05 3.84 -2.85
N GLN A 83 24.07 3.60 -4.16
CA GLN A 83 25.29 3.34 -4.92
C GLN A 83 26.23 4.53 -5.04
N GLN A 84 25.79 5.75 -4.67
CA GLN A 84 26.69 6.90 -4.59
C GLN A 84 27.73 6.75 -3.49
N THR A 85 27.39 6.07 -2.41
CA THR A 85 28.29 5.78 -1.29
C THR A 85 28.76 4.34 -1.29
N GLU A 86 27.89 3.38 -1.63
CA GLU A 86 28.22 1.96 -1.62
C GLU A 86 27.90 1.25 -2.95
N PRO A 87 28.91 1.04 -3.83
CA PRO A 87 28.70 0.57 -5.20
C PRO A 87 27.95 -0.75 -5.37
N ASP A 88 28.04 -1.63 -4.37
CA ASP A 88 27.39 -2.95 -4.40
C ASP A 88 25.98 -2.93 -3.80
N ALA A 89 25.50 -1.78 -3.30
CA ALA A 89 24.15 -1.65 -2.75
C ALA A 89 23.10 -1.90 -3.83
N TYR A 90 22.10 -2.72 -3.50
CA TYR A 90 20.89 -2.91 -4.30
C TYR A 90 19.70 -2.94 -3.36
N VAL A 91 18.70 -2.10 -3.59
CA VAL A 91 17.50 -2.06 -2.75
C VAL A 91 16.48 -3.07 -3.28
N ASP A 92 16.11 -4.01 -2.43
CA ASP A 92 15.11 -5.04 -2.73
C ASP A 92 13.70 -4.57 -2.35
N GLY A 93 13.56 -3.98 -1.15
CA GLY A 93 12.28 -3.51 -0.64
C GLY A 93 12.42 -2.41 0.40
N VAL A 94 11.30 -1.74 0.67
CA VAL A 94 11.16 -0.73 1.72
C VAL A 94 9.90 -1.04 2.51
N ARG A 95 10.04 -1.12 3.83
CA ARG A 95 8.96 -1.21 4.80
C ARG A 95 8.87 0.09 5.58
N MET A 96 7.67 0.65 5.70
CA MET A 96 7.43 1.81 6.55
C MET A 96 6.33 1.45 7.55
N SER A 97 6.61 1.55 8.85
CA SER A 97 5.68 1.17 9.91
C SER A 97 5.31 2.40 10.75
N LYS A 98 4.06 2.49 11.20
CA LYS A 98 3.61 3.55 12.12
C LYS A 98 3.56 3.01 13.54
N TYR A 99 4.17 3.70 14.48
CA TYR A 99 4.03 3.47 15.91
C TYR A 99 3.34 4.65 16.59
N ALA A 100 3.09 4.54 17.90
CA ALA A 100 2.36 5.55 18.66
C ALA A 100 3.03 6.93 18.68
N GLU A 101 4.36 6.99 18.56
CA GLU A 101 5.15 8.22 18.76
C GLU A 101 6.04 8.57 17.54
N SER A 102 6.24 7.63 16.60
CA SER A 102 7.07 7.82 15.42
C SER A 102 6.69 6.83 14.31
N GLY A 103 7.15 7.08 13.09
CA GLY A 103 7.24 6.08 12.04
C GLY A 103 8.66 5.52 11.94
N THR A 104 8.80 4.28 11.49
CA THR A 104 10.10 3.70 11.14
C THR A 104 10.15 3.36 9.66
N ILE A 105 11.32 3.52 9.06
CA ILE A 105 11.62 3.12 7.68
C ILE A 105 12.72 2.07 7.72
N GLU A 106 12.49 0.98 7.01
CA GLU A 106 13.45 -0.11 6.85
C GLU A 106 13.68 -0.35 5.37
N VAL A 107 14.94 -0.22 4.94
CA VAL A 107 15.37 -0.46 3.56
C VAL A 107 16.11 -1.79 3.53
N LEU A 108 15.55 -2.76 2.81
CA LEU A 108 16.11 -4.09 2.67
C LEU A 108 17.06 -4.12 1.47
N PHE A 109 18.32 -4.50 1.70
CA PHE A 109 19.32 -4.58 0.65
C PHE A 109 19.57 -6.03 0.22
N ALA A 110 19.78 -6.23 -1.09
CA ALA A 110 20.16 -7.50 -1.66
C ALA A 110 21.69 -7.69 -1.66
N PRO A 111 22.19 -8.95 -1.71
CA PRO A 111 21.40 -10.18 -1.64
C PRO A 111 20.83 -10.38 -0.23
N TYR A 112 19.58 -10.86 -0.13
CA TYR A 112 18.93 -11.13 1.16
C TYR A 112 19.80 -11.94 2.14
N SER A 113 20.60 -12.88 1.63
CA SER A 113 21.52 -13.69 2.44
C SER A 113 22.55 -12.88 3.25
N ALA A 114 22.79 -11.63 2.87
CA ALA A 114 23.65 -10.72 3.61
C ALA A 114 22.93 -10.08 4.81
N ASN A 115 21.59 -10.13 4.86
CA ASN A 115 20.74 -9.59 5.92
C ASN A 115 21.10 -8.12 6.26
N ILE A 116 21.29 -7.31 5.22
CA ILE A 116 21.65 -5.90 5.33
C ILE A 116 20.36 -5.08 5.30
N THR A 117 20.07 -4.40 6.41
CA THR A 117 18.88 -3.57 6.56
C THR A 117 19.27 -2.18 7.05
N GLY A 118 18.95 -1.16 6.26
CA GLY A 118 19.01 0.24 6.69
C GLY A 118 17.82 0.57 7.55
N HIS A 119 18.03 1.33 8.63
CA HIS A 119 16.98 1.76 9.55
C HIS A 119 16.96 3.29 9.65
N GLY A 120 15.76 3.86 9.66
CA GLY A 120 15.52 5.28 9.91
C GLY A 120 14.22 5.49 10.66
N GLU A 121 14.08 6.67 11.25
CA GLU A 121 12.86 7.11 11.93
C GLU A 121 12.33 8.35 11.25
N VAL A 122 11.01 8.51 11.25
CA VAL A 122 10.31 9.70 10.75
C VAL A 122 9.32 10.19 11.79
N SER A 123 9.06 11.49 11.79
CA SER A 123 8.03 12.06 12.65
C SER A 123 6.63 11.60 12.23
N LEU A 124 5.67 11.68 13.14
CA LEU A 124 4.27 11.44 12.78
C LEU A 124 3.72 12.47 11.79
N ASP A 125 4.29 13.68 11.77
CA ASP A 125 3.92 14.73 10.83
C ASP A 125 4.40 14.38 9.41
N ASP A 126 5.64 13.90 9.25
CA ASP A 126 6.17 13.42 7.97
C ASP A 126 5.39 12.20 7.48
N TRP A 127 5.06 11.27 8.38
CA TRP A 127 4.20 10.14 8.07
C TRP A 127 2.82 10.59 7.57
N GLY A 128 2.19 11.53 8.29
CA GLY A 128 0.90 12.09 7.92
C GLY A 128 0.95 12.79 6.56
N THR A 129 2.04 13.50 6.28
CA THR A 129 2.28 14.18 5.00
C THR A 129 2.43 13.18 3.86
N LEU A 130 3.23 12.12 4.03
CA LEU A 130 3.38 11.06 3.02
C LEU A 130 2.06 10.36 2.72
N SER A 131 1.34 9.98 3.78
CA SER A 131 0.04 9.32 3.67
C SER A 131 -0.97 10.25 2.98
N GLY A 132 -1.02 11.53 3.35
CA GLY A 132 -1.91 12.51 2.76
C GLY A 132 -1.59 12.80 1.30
N SER A 133 -0.31 12.97 0.96
CA SER A 133 0.16 13.18 -0.42
C SER A 133 -0.30 12.04 -1.34
N LEU A 134 -0.11 10.78 -0.91
CA LEU A 134 -0.56 9.61 -1.66
C LEU A 134 -2.08 9.48 -1.73
N VAL A 135 -2.78 9.64 -0.60
CA VAL A 135 -4.20 9.29 -0.49
C VAL A 135 -5.09 10.45 -0.87
N ASP A 136 -4.89 11.62 -0.26
CA ASP A 136 -5.76 12.79 -0.38
C ASP A 136 -5.41 13.63 -1.61
N ASP A 137 -4.12 13.86 -1.86
CA ASP A 137 -3.67 14.75 -2.95
C ASP A 137 -3.53 14.00 -4.29
N ALA A 138 -3.39 12.68 -4.26
CA ALA A 138 -3.31 11.86 -5.46
C ALA A 138 -4.55 10.98 -5.67
N ILE A 139 -4.70 9.89 -4.91
CA ILE A 139 -5.74 8.88 -5.18
C ILE A 139 -7.16 9.48 -5.13
N ALA A 140 -7.45 10.34 -4.16
CA ALA A 140 -8.78 10.95 -4.01
C ALA A 140 -9.16 11.78 -5.23
N LEU A 141 -8.18 12.39 -5.91
CA LEU A 141 -8.38 13.31 -7.02
C LEU A 141 -8.44 12.61 -8.40
N MET A 142 -8.08 11.32 -8.47
CA MET A 142 -8.00 10.61 -9.75
C MET A 142 -9.39 10.15 -10.24
N PRO A 143 -9.74 10.44 -11.51
CA PRO A 143 -10.96 9.91 -12.12
C PRO A 143 -10.82 8.44 -12.49
N ASP A 144 -11.96 7.76 -12.64
CA ASP A 144 -12.03 6.40 -13.16
C ASP A 144 -11.45 6.34 -14.58
N ALA A 145 -10.61 5.34 -14.85
CA ALA A 145 -10.07 5.13 -16.19
C ALA A 145 -11.16 4.65 -17.15
N ALA A 146 -11.28 5.31 -18.30
CA ALA A 146 -12.23 4.92 -19.35
C ALA A 146 -11.75 3.73 -20.19
N ASP A 147 -10.43 3.52 -20.24
CA ASP A 147 -9.74 2.44 -20.93
C ASP A 147 -8.55 2.01 -20.06
N HIS A 148 -8.17 0.74 -20.12
CA HIS A 148 -7.09 0.19 -19.30
C HIS A 148 -6.46 -1.04 -19.96
N PRO A 149 -5.22 -1.41 -19.60
CA PRO A 149 -4.62 -2.64 -20.09
C PRO A 149 -5.42 -3.87 -19.65
N ASP A 150 -5.43 -4.90 -20.51
CA ASP A 150 -6.13 -6.15 -20.24
C ASP A 150 -5.35 -7.09 -19.28
N ASP A 151 -4.02 -6.94 -19.17
CA ASP A 151 -3.10 -7.93 -18.56
C ASP A 151 -2.24 -7.38 -17.40
N PHE A 152 -2.85 -6.75 -16.40
CA PHE A 152 -2.15 -6.38 -15.17
C PHE A 152 -2.17 -7.52 -14.13
N PRO A 153 -1.05 -7.82 -13.42
CA PRO A 153 0.29 -7.20 -13.47
C PRO A 153 1.31 -7.90 -14.39
N GLY A 154 0.88 -8.84 -15.24
CA GLY A 154 1.78 -9.81 -15.91
C GLY A 154 2.74 -9.23 -16.96
N THR A 155 2.40 -8.11 -17.59
CA THR A 155 3.17 -7.55 -18.73
C THR A 155 3.58 -6.08 -18.55
N TRP A 156 3.49 -5.53 -17.33
CA TRP A 156 3.66 -4.10 -17.10
C TRP A 156 4.88 -3.77 -16.22
N PRO A 157 5.79 -2.89 -16.67
CA PRO A 157 6.86 -2.38 -15.82
C PRO A 157 6.25 -1.39 -14.81
N ILE A 158 6.17 -1.82 -13.55
CA ILE A 158 5.62 -0.98 -12.49
C ILE A 158 6.67 0.05 -12.09
N ASP A 159 6.34 1.33 -12.26
CA ASP A 159 7.23 2.42 -11.87
C ASP A 159 7.22 2.65 -10.37
N PHE A 160 6.04 2.49 -9.76
CA PHE A 160 5.86 2.57 -8.33
C PHE A 160 4.73 1.63 -7.92
N TYR A 161 4.91 0.93 -6.81
CA TYR A 161 3.75 0.39 -6.11
C TYR A 161 3.97 0.44 -4.62
N VAL A 162 2.85 0.50 -3.90
CA VAL A 162 2.79 0.42 -2.47
C VAL A 162 1.62 -0.46 -2.05
N SER A 163 1.88 -1.38 -1.14
CA SER A 163 0.86 -2.17 -0.45
C SER A 163 0.72 -1.66 0.97
N ILE A 164 -0.49 -1.37 1.39
CA ILE A 164 -0.85 -0.91 2.74
C ILE A 164 -1.47 -2.09 3.48
N PHE A 165 -0.87 -2.52 4.58
CA PHE A 165 -1.31 -3.69 5.34
C PHE A 165 -2.03 -3.27 6.63
N PHE A 166 -3.19 -3.85 6.89
CA PHE A 166 -4.02 -3.55 8.06
C PHE A 166 -3.99 -4.67 9.09
N ASP A 167 -4.33 -4.33 10.33
CA ASP A 167 -4.31 -5.23 11.51
C ASP A 167 -5.36 -6.35 11.47
N ASP A 168 -6.34 -6.26 10.57
CA ASP A 168 -7.38 -7.26 10.35
C ASP A 168 -7.07 -8.27 9.24
N ASN A 169 -5.78 -8.38 8.87
CA ASN A 169 -5.29 -9.29 7.83
C ASN A 169 -5.77 -8.95 6.41
N THR A 170 -6.23 -7.73 6.17
CA THR A 170 -6.46 -7.21 4.82
C THR A 170 -5.28 -6.36 4.35
N PHE A 171 -5.16 -6.16 3.04
CA PHE A 171 -4.24 -5.17 2.48
C PHE A 171 -4.86 -4.45 1.28
N PHE A 172 -4.32 -3.27 0.98
CA PHE A 172 -4.70 -2.43 -0.15
C PHE A 172 -3.48 -2.22 -1.04
N TYR A 173 -3.58 -2.58 -2.30
CA TYR A 173 -2.52 -2.45 -3.31
C TYR A 173 -2.77 -1.24 -4.18
N ILE A 174 -1.72 -0.44 -4.41
CA ILE A 174 -1.68 0.66 -5.36
C ILE A 174 -0.48 0.43 -6.28
N GLY A 175 -0.72 0.22 -7.57
CA GLY A 175 0.33 0.14 -8.60
C GLY A 175 0.21 1.28 -9.59
N TYR A 176 1.33 1.89 -9.97
CA TYR A 176 1.41 3.02 -10.89
C TYR A 176 2.42 2.77 -12.01
N THR A 177 2.05 3.20 -13.20
CA THR A 177 2.91 3.17 -14.40
C THR A 177 2.94 4.54 -15.06
N GLN A 178 4.14 5.09 -15.25
CA GLN A 178 4.37 6.38 -15.84
C GLN A 178 4.12 6.39 -17.35
N SER A 179 4.43 5.30 -18.07
CA SER A 179 4.21 5.23 -19.53
C SER A 179 2.75 5.41 -19.92
N ASP A 180 1.86 4.84 -19.11
CA ASP A 180 0.43 4.80 -19.40
C ASP A 180 -0.36 5.83 -18.57
N GLN A 181 0.28 6.48 -17.59
CA GLN A 181 -0.36 7.42 -16.66
C GLN A 181 -1.57 6.79 -15.95
N MET A 182 -1.42 5.56 -15.49
CA MET A 182 -2.51 4.77 -14.93
C MET A 182 -2.15 4.24 -13.55
N VAL A 183 -3.15 4.21 -12.67
CA VAL A 183 -3.08 3.61 -11.35
C VAL A 183 -4.05 2.43 -11.27
N PHE A 184 -3.57 1.30 -10.74
CA PHE A 184 -4.37 0.13 -10.43
C PHE A 184 -4.51 -0.04 -8.92
N LEU A 185 -5.75 -0.16 -8.46
CA LEU A 185 -6.10 -0.37 -7.06
C LEU A 185 -6.71 -1.75 -6.85
N GLN A 186 -6.28 -2.47 -5.82
CA GLN A 186 -6.84 -3.80 -5.52
C GLN A 186 -6.74 -4.13 -4.04
N ASN A 187 -7.81 -4.69 -3.49
CA ASN A 187 -7.79 -5.21 -2.12
C ASN A 187 -7.36 -6.68 -2.10
N GLY A 188 -6.90 -7.13 -0.95
CA GLY A 188 -6.66 -8.55 -0.72
C GLY A 188 -6.49 -8.89 0.74
N THR A 189 -5.97 -10.09 0.99
CA THR A 189 -5.71 -10.61 2.32
C THR A 189 -4.27 -11.08 2.44
N TRP A 190 -3.75 -11.03 3.66
CA TRP A 190 -2.41 -11.52 4.02
C TRP A 190 -2.49 -12.37 5.29
N THR A 191 -1.39 -12.99 5.71
CA THR A 191 -1.39 -13.87 6.89
C THR A 191 -1.32 -13.11 8.22
N GLY A 192 -0.99 -11.82 8.19
CA GLY A 192 -0.55 -11.08 9.38
C GLY A 192 0.95 -11.29 9.68
N GLU A 193 1.64 -12.08 8.87
CA GLU A 193 3.04 -12.44 9.06
C GLU A 193 3.88 -12.08 7.83
N LEU A 194 5.20 -12.00 8.06
CA LEU A 194 6.18 -11.88 7.00
C LEU A 194 6.77 -13.25 6.72
N THR A 195 7.08 -13.50 5.45
CA THR A 195 7.89 -14.63 5.02
C THR A 195 9.25 -14.61 5.70
N GLU A 196 9.98 -15.73 5.65
CA GLU A 196 11.37 -15.79 6.12
C GLU A 196 12.26 -14.72 5.46
N TYR A 197 11.89 -14.27 4.25
CA TYR A 197 12.61 -13.26 3.47
C TYR A 197 12.18 -11.81 3.76
N GLY A 198 11.31 -11.60 4.75
CA GLY A 198 10.84 -10.26 5.14
C GLY A 198 9.72 -9.68 4.26
N HIS A 199 9.34 -10.36 3.18
CA HIS A 199 8.18 -9.98 2.37
C HIS A 199 6.87 -10.33 3.08
N PRO A 200 5.81 -9.52 2.96
CA PRO A 200 4.49 -9.88 3.45
C PRO A 200 3.92 -11.12 2.74
N GLU A 201 3.32 -12.04 3.49
CA GLU A 201 2.73 -13.25 2.91
C GLU A 201 1.26 -13.01 2.50
N ILE A 202 1.04 -12.76 1.21
CA ILE A 202 -0.28 -12.52 0.62
C ILE A 202 -1.01 -13.86 0.44
N THR A 203 -2.24 -13.95 0.97
CA THR A 203 -3.08 -15.15 0.93
C THR A 203 -4.15 -15.09 -0.15
N GLY A 204 -4.52 -13.89 -0.61
CA GLY A 204 -5.55 -13.72 -1.60
C GLY A 204 -5.58 -12.30 -2.15
N ARG A 205 -6.06 -12.17 -3.39
CA ARG A 205 -6.34 -10.89 -4.04
C ARG A 205 -7.81 -10.89 -4.44
N ALA A 206 -8.46 -9.74 -4.36
CA ALA A 206 -9.80 -9.57 -4.91
C ALA A 206 -9.79 -9.91 -6.40
N GLU A 207 -10.84 -10.59 -6.87
CA GLU A 207 -10.96 -11.00 -8.29
C GLU A 207 -10.97 -9.78 -9.23
N THR A 208 -11.44 -8.63 -8.74
CA THR A 208 -11.53 -7.38 -9.47
C THR A 208 -10.68 -6.31 -8.78
N GLY A 209 -9.92 -5.55 -9.57
CA GLY A 209 -9.35 -4.26 -9.17
C GLY A 209 -9.93 -3.12 -9.99
N TYR A 210 -9.51 -1.90 -9.67
CA TYR A 210 -10.03 -0.68 -10.26
C TYR A 210 -8.91 0.13 -10.89
N TRP A 211 -9.22 0.73 -12.03
CA TRP A 211 -8.28 1.53 -12.81
C TRP A 211 -8.62 3.01 -12.69
N LEU A 212 -7.60 3.82 -12.45
CA LEU A 212 -7.68 5.27 -12.35
C LEU A 212 -6.71 5.92 -13.33
N ASP A 213 -7.10 7.05 -13.88
CA ASP A 213 -6.21 7.89 -14.68
C ASP A 213 -5.42 8.80 -13.74
N ALA A 214 -4.10 8.59 -13.71
CA ALA A 214 -3.21 9.28 -12.79
C ALA A 214 -3.12 10.77 -13.08
N ASN A 215 -3.24 11.19 -14.35
CA ASN A 215 -3.13 12.61 -14.76
C ASN A 215 -1.93 13.35 -14.13
N GLY A 216 -0.79 12.68 -13.95
CA GLY A 216 0.41 13.24 -13.33
C GLY A 216 0.41 13.32 -11.80
N LEU A 217 -0.70 12.98 -11.13
CA LEU A 217 -0.89 13.11 -9.67
C LEU A 217 -0.01 12.17 -8.83
N MET A 218 0.63 11.17 -9.44
CA MET A 218 1.58 10.28 -8.74
C MET A 218 3.00 10.83 -8.65
N THR A 219 3.30 11.96 -9.31
CA THR A 219 4.66 12.52 -9.33
C THR A 219 5.08 13.00 -7.94
N ASP A 220 4.26 13.84 -7.31
CA ASP A 220 4.57 14.44 -6.01
C ASP A 220 4.68 13.38 -4.90
N PRO A 221 3.72 12.42 -4.76
CA PRO A 221 3.85 11.36 -3.76
C PRO A 221 5.13 10.53 -3.93
N MET A 222 5.51 10.19 -5.17
CA MET A 222 6.73 9.42 -5.41
C MET A 222 7.97 10.21 -4.99
N ASP A 223 8.03 11.50 -5.28
CA ASP A 223 9.17 12.32 -4.86
C ASP A 223 9.20 12.53 -3.35
N ASP A 224 8.06 12.66 -2.69
CA ASP A 224 7.97 12.71 -1.22
C ASP A 224 8.49 11.41 -0.58
N PHE A 225 8.04 10.24 -1.06
CA PHE A 225 8.56 8.95 -0.59
C PHE A 225 10.08 8.84 -0.81
N TYR A 226 10.58 9.24 -1.98
CA TYR A 226 12.01 9.21 -2.28
C TYR A 226 12.81 10.07 -1.29
N ASN A 227 12.39 11.32 -1.08
CA ASN A 227 13.09 12.25 -0.21
C ASN A 227 13.07 11.76 1.24
N VAL A 228 11.91 11.37 1.76
CA VAL A 228 11.79 10.90 3.14
C VAL A 228 12.62 9.64 3.38
N ILE A 229 12.65 8.68 2.46
CA ILE A 229 13.48 7.47 2.60
C ILE A 229 14.97 7.83 2.60
N THR A 230 15.41 8.63 1.63
CA THR A 230 16.83 8.89 1.40
C THR A 230 17.44 9.85 2.43
N GLU A 231 16.65 10.74 3.02
CA GLU A 231 17.08 11.65 4.10
C GLU A 231 17.16 10.95 5.46
N ASN A 232 16.35 9.90 5.70
CA ASN A 232 16.24 9.28 7.02
C ASN A 232 16.93 7.91 7.12
N VAL A 233 17.21 7.23 6.01
CA VAL A 233 17.84 5.91 6.02
C VAL A 233 19.18 5.93 5.31
N ALA A 234 20.25 5.72 6.07
CA ALA A 234 21.59 5.50 5.53
C ALA A 234 21.83 4.01 5.20
N TYR A 235 22.80 3.76 4.31
CA TYR A 235 23.30 2.39 4.12
C TYR A 235 23.99 1.90 5.41
N PRO A 236 23.75 0.65 5.87
CA PRO A 236 24.38 0.12 7.08
C PRO A 236 25.90 0.03 6.96
N ALA A 237 26.62 0.42 8.01
CA ALA A 237 28.08 0.34 8.09
C ALA A 237 28.59 -1.08 8.42
#